data_AF-A0A6H3NUS2-F1
#
_entry.id   AF-A0A6H3NUS2-F1
#
_cell.length_a   1.000
_cell.length_b   1.000
_cell.length_c   1.000
_cell.angle_alpha   90.00
_cell.angle_beta   90.00
_cell.angle_gamma   90.00
#
_symmetry.space_group_name_H-M   'P 1'
#
loop_
_entity.id
_entity.type
_entity.pdbx_description
1 polymer ?
#
loop_
_entity_poly.entity_id
_entity_poly.type
_entity_poly.pdbx_seq_one_letter_code
_entity_poly.pdbx_strand_id
1 'polypeptide(L)'
;MVNNICFVCKKPFREHQLISALGIGNEIVELINEKYPGWDDQSKICKNDFNIFRMKYITQLVEEEKGNIENLEREVIKSINENEILTIDTSLKTDSLTFGDRISDKVASFGGSWKFIIAFFSVLILWIFGNSFYLYLKPFDPYPFILLNLILSCVAAIQAPIIMMSQNRQEVKDRIRAENDYKVNLKSEIEIRTLHEKVDHLLLDQWSKMMKIQAIQIEILNEIRSKIK
;
A
#
# COMPACT_ATOMS: atom_id res chain seq x y z
N MET A 1 -23.99 -48.16 -30.65
CA MET A 1 -23.09 -47.15 -30.05
C MET A 1 -23.93 -46.31 -29.11
N VAL A 2 -23.64 -46.32 -27.82
CA VAL A 2 -24.43 -45.60 -26.81
C VAL A 2 -24.09 -44.11 -26.92
N ASN A 3 -25.02 -43.31 -27.42
CA ASN A 3 -24.84 -41.85 -27.46
C ASN A 3 -25.14 -41.29 -26.06
N ASN A 4 -24.10 -40.78 -25.40
CA ASN A 4 -24.24 -40.08 -24.14
C ASN A 4 -24.72 -38.64 -24.40
N ILE A 5 -25.57 -38.12 -23.52
CA ILE A 5 -26.24 -36.83 -23.71
C ILE A 5 -25.54 -35.77 -22.85
N CYS A 6 -25.31 -34.59 -23.42
CA CYS A 6 -24.82 -33.44 -22.65
C CYS A 6 -25.94 -32.92 -21.72
N PHE A 7 -25.64 -32.75 -20.43
CA PHE A 7 -26.59 -32.25 -19.44
C PHE A 7 -27.12 -30.83 -19.77
N VAL A 8 -26.27 -29.96 -20.34
CA VAL A 8 -26.59 -28.56 -20.63
C VAL A 8 -27.37 -28.41 -21.93
N CYS A 9 -26.86 -28.93 -23.04
CA CYS A 9 -27.48 -28.73 -24.35
C CYS A 9 -28.42 -29.87 -24.80
N LYS A 10 -28.54 -30.96 -24.02
CA LYS A 10 -29.38 -32.14 -24.29
C LYS A 10 -29.16 -32.82 -25.66
N LYS A 11 -28.01 -32.58 -26.31
CA LYS A 11 -27.65 -33.18 -27.61
C LYS A 11 -26.85 -34.47 -27.41
N PRO A 12 -27.00 -35.47 -28.32
CA PRO A 12 -26.20 -36.69 -28.28
C PRO A 12 -24.77 -36.43 -28.77
N PHE A 13 -23.78 -36.87 -27.99
CA PHE A 13 -22.37 -36.81 -28.36
C PHE A 13 -21.69 -38.16 -28.21
N ARG A 14 -20.57 -38.34 -28.94
CA ARG A 14 -19.68 -39.48 -28.75
C ARG A 14 -18.93 -39.33 -27.43
N GLU A 15 -18.62 -40.45 -26.78
CA GLU A 15 -18.04 -40.45 -25.43
C GLU A 15 -16.76 -39.60 -25.27
N HIS A 16 -15.90 -39.53 -26.29
CA HIS A 16 -14.69 -38.69 -26.30
C HIS A 16 -14.92 -37.16 -26.29
N GLN A 17 -16.16 -36.71 -26.51
CA GLN A 17 -16.54 -35.29 -26.64
C GLN A 17 -17.21 -34.77 -25.37
N LEU A 18 -17.40 -35.64 -24.38
CA LEU A 18 -18.03 -35.34 -23.12
C LEU A 18 -17.00 -35.36 -22.00
N ILE A 19 -17.12 -34.38 -21.11
CA ILE A 19 -16.32 -34.22 -19.90
C ILE A 19 -17.22 -34.63 -18.74
N SER A 20 -16.75 -35.54 -17.90
CA SER A 20 -17.46 -35.95 -16.67
C SER A 20 -17.28 -34.90 -15.58
N ALA A 21 -18.26 -34.81 -14.67
CA ALA A 21 -18.24 -33.88 -13.54
C ALA A 21 -16.96 -33.93 -12.69
N LEU A 22 -16.39 -35.12 -12.50
CA LEU A 22 -15.12 -35.34 -11.77
C LEU A 22 -13.90 -34.62 -12.38
N GLY A 23 -13.97 -34.19 -13.64
CA GLY A 23 -12.88 -33.47 -14.32
C GLY A 23 -13.06 -31.94 -14.35
N ILE A 24 -14.07 -31.41 -13.67
CA ILE A 24 -14.44 -29.99 -13.66
C ILE A 24 -14.12 -29.42 -12.27
N GLY A 25 -13.47 -28.26 -12.21
CA GLY A 25 -13.21 -27.56 -10.95
C GLY A 25 -14.51 -27.15 -10.25
N ASN A 26 -14.53 -27.20 -8.92
CA ASN A 26 -15.73 -26.97 -8.10
C ASN A 26 -16.40 -25.62 -8.41
N GLU A 27 -15.61 -24.61 -8.75
CA GLU A 27 -16.06 -23.25 -9.05
C GLU A 27 -16.89 -23.20 -10.35
N ILE A 28 -16.53 -24.01 -11.34
CA ILE A 28 -17.30 -24.15 -12.59
C ILE A 28 -18.56 -25.00 -12.34
N VAL A 29 -18.50 -25.99 -11.45
CA VAL A 29 -19.68 -26.78 -11.06
C VAL A 29 -20.74 -25.91 -10.37
N GLU A 30 -20.33 -25.02 -9.47
CA GLU A 30 -21.23 -24.06 -8.81
C GLU A 30 -21.94 -23.15 -9.84
N LEU A 31 -21.20 -22.60 -10.81
CA LEU A 31 -21.75 -21.81 -11.91
C LEU A 31 -22.71 -22.58 -12.84
N ILE A 32 -22.46 -23.87 -13.04
CA ILE A 32 -23.36 -24.73 -13.82
C ILE A 32 -24.64 -25.00 -13.02
N ASN A 33 -24.53 -25.31 -11.72
CA ASN A 33 -25.66 -25.57 -10.84
C ASN A 33 -26.57 -24.36 -10.63
N GLU A 34 -26.00 -23.15 -10.60
CA GLU A 34 -26.77 -21.89 -10.52
C GLU A 34 -27.75 -21.75 -11.70
N LYS A 35 -27.33 -22.17 -12.90
CA LYS A 35 -28.13 -22.01 -14.14
C LYS A 35 -28.91 -23.27 -14.53
N TYR A 36 -28.43 -24.45 -14.14
CA TYR A 36 -29.02 -25.75 -14.44
C TYR A 36 -29.06 -26.60 -13.16
N PRO A 37 -30.08 -26.41 -12.30
CA PRO A 37 -30.19 -27.15 -11.05
C PRO A 37 -30.38 -28.65 -11.31
N GLY A 38 -29.61 -29.48 -10.60
CA GLY A 38 -29.64 -30.94 -10.71
C GLY A 38 -28.38 -31.58 -11.30
N TRP A 39 -27.26 -30.86 -11.32
CA TRP A 39 -25.96 -31.43 -11.71
C TRP A 39 -25.45 -32.38 -10.62
N ASP A 40 -25.26 -33.65 -10.98
CA ASP A 40 -24.71 -34.72 -10.13
C ASP A 40 -23.34 -35.20 -10.64
N ASP A 41 -22.58 -35.93 -9.81
CA ASP A 41 -21.21 -36.41 -10.09
C ASP A 41 -21.11 -37.35 -11.31
N GLN A 42 -22.24 -37.90 -11.75
CA GLN A 42 -22.36 -38.73 -12.96
C GLN A 42 -22.70 -37.92 -14.23
N SER A 43 -22.93 -36.61 -14.09
CA SER A 43 -23.32 -35.72 -15.19
C SER A 43 -22.16 -35.48 -16.14
N LYS A 44 -22.48 -35.40 -17.43
CA LYS A 44 -21.52 -35.17 -18.51
C LYS A 44 -21.87 -33.90 -19.28
N ILE A 45 -20.89 -33.05 -19.54
CA ILE A 45 -21.03 -31.81 -20.33
C ILE A 45 -20.18 -31.90 -21.60
N CYS A 46 -20.65 -31.31 -22.70
CA CYS A 46 -19.86 -31.26 -23.93
C CYS A 46 -18.75 -30.21 -23.82
N LYS A 47 -17.65 -30.39 -24.55
CA LYS A 47 -16.50 -29.45 -24.56
C LYS A 47 -16.92 -28.01 -24.89
N ASN A 48 -17.92 -27.81 -25.75
CA ASN A 48 -18.35 -26.49 -26.15
C ASN A 48 -19.08 -25.74 -25.03
N ASP A 49 -20.02 -26.41 -24.36
CA ASP A 49 -20.75 -25.83 -23.23
C ASP A 49 -19.81 -25.61 -22.03
N PHE A 50 -18.90 -26.55 -21.78
CA PHE A 50 -17.87 -26.39 -20.74
C PHE A 50 -17.00 -25.16 -20.97
N ASN A 51 -16.57 -24.91 -22.21
CA ASN A 51 -15.77 -23.73 -22.55
C ASN A 51 -16.56 -22.42 -22.36
N ILE A 52 -17.88 -22.42 -22.59
CA ILE A 52 -18.73 -21.26 -22.32
C ILE A 52 -18.76 -20.93 -20.82
N PHE A 53 -18.95 -21.93 -19.97
CA PHE A 53 -18.94 -21.74 -18.51
C PHE A 53 -17.57 -21.37 -17.97
N ARG A 54 -16.51 -22.00 -18.48
CA ARG A 54 -15.12 -21.66 -18.14
C ARG A 54 -14.79 -20.22 -18.54
N MET A 55 -15.20 -19.79 -19.73
CA MET A 55 -14.98 -18.40 -20.16
C MET A 55 -15.76 -17.42 -19.29
N LYS A 56 -17.01 -17.75 -18.93
CA LYS A 56 -17.82 -16.94 -18.01
C LYS A 56 -17.18 -16.82 -16.62
N TYR A 57 -16.64 -17.92 -16.08
CA TYR A 57 -15.90 -17.91 -14.81
C TYR A 57 -14.64 -17.03 -14.88
N ILE A 58 -13.86 -17.16 -15.95
CA ILE A 58 -12.66 -16.32 -16.17
C ILE A 58 -13.06 -14.85 -16.30
N THR A 59 -14.14 -14.53 -17.03
CA THR A 59 -14.64 -13.15 -17.14
C THR A 59 -15.07 -12.60 -15.77
N GLN A 60 -15.73 -13.40 -14.94
CA GLN A 60 -16.15 -12.98 -13.60
C GLN A 60 -14.96 -12.74 -12.66
N LEU A 61 -13.94 -13.59 -12.70
CA LEU A 61 -12.68 -13.36 -11.96
C LEU A 61 -11.96 -12.10 -12.43
N VAL A 62 -11.90 -11.88 -13.75
CA VAL A 62 -11.29 -10.68 -14.33
C VAL A 62 -12.08 -9.42 -13.98
N GLU A 63 -13.41 -9.49 -13.88
CA GLU A 63 -14.27 -8.38 -13.45
C GLU A 63 -14.15 -8.09 -11.94
N GLU A 64 -13.99 -9.11 -11.09
CA GLU A 64 -13.71 -8.93 -9.66
C GLU A 64 -12.31 -8.32 -9.43
N GLU A 65 -11.28 -8.77 -10.15
CA GLU A 65 -9.94 -8.18 -10.06
C GLU A 65 -9.89 -6.77 -10.68
N LYS A 66 -10.58 -6.53 -11.80
CA LYS A 66 -10.78 -5.18 -12.34
C LYS A 66 -11.52 -4.29 -11.36
N GLY A 67 -12.49 -4.80 -10.61
CA GLY A 67 -13.21 -4.03 -9.60
C GLY A 67 -12.31 -3.51 -8.48
N ASN A 68 -11.32 -4.30 -8.05
CA ASN A 68 -10.32 -3.88 -7.06
C ASN A 68 -9.31 -2.87 -7.62
N ILE A 69 -8.88 -3.05 -8.87
CA ILE A 69 -7.99 -2.10 -9.55
C ILE A 69 -8.73 -0.78 -9.86
N GLU A 70 -9.97 -0.85 -10.34
CA GLU A 70 -10.82 0.32 -10.58
C GLU A 70 -11.16 1.06 -9.29
N ASN A 71 -11.27 0.40 -8.13
CA ASN A 71 -11.49 1.08 -6.86
C ASN A 71 -10.25 1.89 -6.44
N LEU A 72 -9.05 1.32 -6.55
CA LEU A 72 -7.80 2.07 -6.31
C LEU A 72 -7.61 3.19 -7.34
N GLU A 73 -7.84 2.92 -8.62
CA GLU A 73 -7.73 3.91 -9.69
C GLU A 73 -8.78 5.01 -9.56
N ARG A 74 -10.00 4.72 -9.11
CA ARG A 74 -11.06 5.72 -8.89
C ARG A 74 -10.81 6.56 -7.64
N GLU A 75 -10.16 6.01 -6.61
CA GLU A 75 -9.67 6.77 -5.46
C GLU A 75 -8.54 7.73 -5.87
N VAL A 76 -7.61 7.26 -6.70
CA VAL A 76 -6.53 8.07 -7.28
C VAL A 76 -7.07 9.13 -8.26
N ILE A 77 -8.01 8.79 -9.15
CA ILE A 77 -8.63 9.72 -10.10
C ILE A 77 -9.50 10.77 -9.38
N LYS A 78 -10.21 10.39 -8.30
CA LYS A 78 -10.87 11.39 -7.43
C LYS A 78 -9.86 12.38 -6.87
N SER A 79 -8.70 11.91 -6.41
CA SER A 79 -7.62 12.76 -5.90
C SER A 79 -6.86 13.57 -6.96
N ILE A 80 -7.10 13.31 -8.26
CA ILE A 80 -6.51 14.03 -9.40
C ILE A 80 -7.50 15.07 -9.95
N ASN A 81 -8.80 14.77 -9.97
CA ASN A 81 -9.83 15.67 -10.54
C ASN A 81 -10.22 16.80 -9.58
N GLU A 82 -10.05 16.59 -8.27
CA GLU A 82 -9.94 17.68 -7.32
C GLU A 82 -8.56 18.29 -7.52
N ASN A 83 -8.50 19.40 -8.27
CA ASN A 83 -7.32 20.24 -8.50
C ASN A 83 -6.87 20.95 -7.21
N GLU A 84 -6.93 20.23 -6.09
CA GLU A 84 -6.51 20.66 -4.79
C GLU A 84 -5.05 20.29 -4.68
N ILE A 85 -4.22 21.31 -4.45
CA ILE A 85 -2.84 21.14 -3.98
C ILE A 85 -2.96 20.55 -2.57
N LEU A 86 -3.35 19.28 -2.50
CA LEU A 86 -3.22 18.45 -1.33
C LEU A 86 -1.80 17.89 -1.41
N THR A 87 -0.82 18.76 -1.13
CA THR A 87 0.21 18.30 -0.22
C THR A 87 -0.56 17.67 0.93
N ILE A 88 -0.55 16.35 1.04
CA ILE A 88 -1.15 15.62 2.15
C ILE A 88 -0.50 16.24 3.39
N ASP A 89 -1.18 17.23 3.95
CA ASP A 89 -0.64 18.06 5.01
C ASP A 89 -0.67 17.16 6.22
N THR A 90 0.44 16.48 6.43
CA THR A 90 0.61 15.44 7.46
C THR A 90 0.42 16.05 8.85
N SER A 91 0.29 17.38 8.93
CA SER A 91 -0.08 18.16 10.11
C SER A 91 -1.56 18.01 10.53
N LEU A 92 -2.49 17.65 9.64
CA LEU A 92 -3.93 17.68 9.95
C LEU A 92 -4.45 16.43 10.67
N LYS A 93 -3.70 15.32 10.66
CA LYS A 93 -3.98 14.18 11.55
C LYS A 93 -3.28 14.36 12.89
N THR A 94 -3.44 15.54 13.49
CA THR A 94 -3.10 15.73 14.89
C THR A 94 -4.17 15.02 15.69
N ASP A 95 -3.96 13.71 15.93
CA ASP A 95 -4.70 12.98 16.95
C ASP A 95 -4.76 13.85 18.21
N SER A 96 -5.94 13.99 18.79
CA SER A 96 -6.17 14.75 20.02
C SER A 96 -5.38 14.10 21.16
N LEU A 97 -4.11 14.49 21.29
CA LEU A 97 -3.17 13.94 22.26
C LEU A 97 -3.82 13.96 23.65
N THR A 98 -3.97 12.78 24.24
CA THR A 98 -4.48 12.67 25.60
C THR A 98 -3.51 13.36 26.57
N PHE A 99 -4.00 13.73 27.75
CA PHE A 99 -3.15 14.36 28.76
C PHE A 99 -1.92 13.50 29.12
N GLY A 100 -2.08 12.18 29.16
CA GLY A 100 -1.00 11.22 29.39
C GLY A 100 0.04 11.22 28.27
N ASP A 101 -0.38 11.32 27.01
CA ASP A 101 0.54 11.38 25.86
C ASP A 101 1.37 12.66 25.88
N ARG A 102 0.75 13.80 26.20
CA ARG A 102 1.43 15.10 26.28
C ARG A 102 2.49 15.13 27.37
N ILE A 103 2.18 14.54 28.53
CA ILE A 103 3.14 14.45 29.64
C ILE A 103 4.28 13.51 29.25
N SER A 104 3.97 12.33 28.71
CA SER A 104 4.97 11.35 28.33
C SER A 104 5.99 11.93 27.35
N ASP A 105 5.54 12.77 26.41
CA ASP A 105 6.42 13.42 25.44
C ASP A 105 7.30 14.50 26.01
N LYS A 106 6.75 15.33 26.90
CA LYS A 106 7.55 16.32 27.61
C LYS A 106 8.59 15.63 28.50
N VAL A 107 8.22 14.55 29.18
CA VAL A 107 9.14 13.79 30.04
C VAL A 107 10.20 13.08 29.21
N ALA A 108 9.85 12.44 28.09
CA ALA A 108 10.81 11.76 27.21
C ALA A 108 11.77 12.75 26.53
N SER A 109 11.26 13.88 26.02
CA SER A 109 12.10 14.93 25.40
C SER A 109 13.02 15.62 26.41
N PHE A 110 12.56 15.85 27.63
CA PHE A 110 13.38 16.39 28.70
C PHE A 110 14.43 15.37 29.18
N GLY A 111 14.03 14.12 29.39
CA GLY A 111 14.90 13.02 29.80
C GLY A 111 15.99 12.68 28.77
N GLY A 112 15.71 12.89 27.47
CA GLY A 112 16.67 12.71 26.39
C GLY A 112 17.67 13.86 26.18
N SER A 113 17.60 14.94 26.98
CA SER A 113 18.47 16.10 26.82
C SER A 113 19.81 15.94 27.53
N TRP A 114 20.90 16.34 26.88
CA TRP A 114 22.24 16.43 27.50
C TRP A 114 22.27 17.31 28.75
N LYS A 115 21.43 18.37 28.81
CA LYS A 115 21.34 19.25 29.98
C LYS A 115 20.75 18.52 31.20
N PHE A 116 19.77 17.65 30.98
CA PHE A 116 19.17 16.84 32.05
C PHE A 116 20.19 15.85 32.61
N ILE A 117 20.93 15.15 31.75
CA ILE A 117 21.97 14.20 32.15
C ILE A 117 23.01 14.89 33.04
N ILE A 118 23.54 16.04 32.62
CA ILE A 118 24.56 16.79 33.38
C ILE A 118 24.00 17.27 34.73
N ALA A 119 22.79 17.83 34.76
CA ALA A 119 22.15 18.27 35.99
C ALA A 119 21.89 17.09 36.95
N PHE A 120 21.43 15.96 36.43
CA PHE A 120 21.17 14.74 37.19
C PHE A 120 22.44 14.21 37.85
N PHE A 121 23.53 14.06 37.09
CA PHE A 121 24.83 13.69 37.64
C PHE A 121 25.35 14.70 38.68
N SER A 122 25.14 16.00 38.45
CA SER A 122 25.56 17.04 39.40
C SER A 122 24.82 16.91 40.74
N VAL A 123 23.52 16.61 40.71
CA VAL A 123 22.72 16.37 41.93
C VAL A 123 23.18 15.11 42.64
N LEU A 124 23.48 14.02 41.91
CA LEU A 124 24.03 12.79 42.51
C LEU A 124 25.36 13.07 43.22
N ILE A 125 26.26 13.77 42.54
CA ILE A 125 27.56 14.19 43.09
C ILE A 125 27.35 15.04 44.34
N LEU A 126 26.49 16.06 44.28
CA LEU A 126 26.18 16.92 45.42
C LEU A 126 25.58 16.13 46.59
N TRP A 127 24.73 15.14 46.33
CA TRP A 127 24.13 14.28 47.35
C TRP A 127 25.16 13.41 48.03
N ILE A 128 26.04 12.77 47.25
CA ILE A 128 27.13 11.92 47.76
C ILE A 128 28.11 12.76 48.56
N PHE A 129 28.58 13.88 48.02
CA PHE A 129 29.50 14.77 48.73
C PHE A 129 28.84 15.36 49.98
N GLY A 130 27.59 15.82 49.91
CA GLY A 130 26.85 16.36 51.05
C GLY A 130 26.72 15.34 52.19
N ASN A 131 26.30 14.11 51.90
CA ASN A 131 26.17 13.06 52.91
C ASN A 131 27.53 12.50 53.38
N SER A 132 28.57 12.56 52.55
CA SER A 132 29.92 12.10 52.88
C SER A 132 30.76 13.14 53.63
N PHE A 133 30.53 14.46 53.41
CA PHE A 133 31.25 15.55 54.10
C PHE A 133 30.55 15.99 55.38
N TYR A 134 29.23 15.79 55.51
CA TYR A 134 28.46 16.04 56.74
C TYR A 134 28.72 14.95 57.80
N LEU A 135 30.00 14.58 57.96
CA LEU A 135 30.52 13.46 58.74
C LEU A 135 30.94 13.85 60.16
N TYR A 136 30.29 14.84 60.78
CA TYR A 136 30.62 15.21 62.16
C TYR A 136 29.46 15.19 63.15
N LEU A 137 28.19 15.14 62.72
CA LEU A 137 27.04 15.25 63.64
C LEU A 137 25.92 14.20 63.45
N LYS A 138 25.48 13.88 62.22
CA LYS A 138 24.56 12.76 61.89
C LYS A 138 24.30 12.73 60.37
N PRO A 139 24.76 11.71 59.62
CA PRO A 139 24.46 11.61 58.18
C PRO A 139 22.99 11.23 57.95
N PHE A 140 22.36 11.84 56.95
CA PHE A 140 20.96 11.59 56.57
C PHE A 140 20.82 10.29 55.75
N ASP A 141 21.76 10.01 54.85
CA ASP A 141 21.84 8.77 54.05
C ASP A 141 23.29 8.21 54.10
N PRO A 142 23.64 7.40 55.11
CA PRO A 142 24.98 6.84 55.25
C PRO A 142 25.31 5.83 54.15
N TYR A 143 26.59 5.69 53.82
CA TYR A 143 27.07 4.65 52.90
C TYR A 143 26.54 3.28 53.36
N PRO A 144 25.81 2.51 52.52
CA PRO A 144 25.83 2.48 51.04
C PRO A 144 24.70 3.26 50.30
N PHE A 145 24.15 4.33 50.88
CA PHE A 145 23.13 5.21 50.28
C PHE A 145 21.81 4.51 49.88
N ILE A 146 21.14 3.89 50.85
CA ILE A 146 19.92 3.10 50.58
C ILE A 146 18.76 3.95 50.05
N LEU A 147 18.63 5.19 50.55
CA LEU A 147 17.54 6.08 50.15
C LEU A 147 17.75 6.57 48.72
N LEU A 148 18.99 6.95 48.38
CA LEU A 148 19.35 7.32 47.01
C LEU A 148 19.07 6.18 46.03
N ASN A 149 19.46 4.95 46.37
CA ASN A 149 19.23 3.77 45.55
C ASN A 149 17.74 3.47 45.35
N LEU A 150 16.92 3.63 46.39
CA LEU A 150 15.47 3.47 46.30
C LEU A 150 14.86 4.50 45.34
N ILE A 151 15.23 5.77 45.47
CA ILE A 151 14.73 6.85 44.61
C ILE A 151 15.13 6.61 43.15
N LEU A 152 16.41 6.29 42.90
CA LEU A 152 16.93 5.97 41.57
C LEU A 152 16.16 4.82 40.92
N SER A 153 15.91 3.75 41.69
CA SER A 153 15.18 2.57 41.19
C SER A 153 13.74 2.90 40.84
N CYS A 154 13.04 3.67 41.68
CA CYS A 154 11.67 4.13 41.39
C CYS A 154 11.62 5.04 40.15
N VAL A 155 12.58 5.95 40.01
CA VAL A 155 12.68 6.84 38.85
C VAL A 155 12.90 6.03 37.57
N ALA A 156 13.85 5.09 37.58
CA ALA A 156 14.14 4.23 36.44
C ALA A 156 12.93 3.35 36.04
N ALA A 157 12.23 2.78 37.03
CA ALA A 157 11.06 1.93 36.79
C ALA A 157 9.91 2.68 36.10
N ILE A 158 9.69 3.95 36.45
CA ILE A 158 8.67 4.80 35.81
C ILE A 158 9.15 5.33 34.45
N GLN A 159 10.45 5.56 34.29
CA GLN A 159 11.02 6.07 33.03
C GLN A 159 10.87 5.08 31.87
N ALA A 160 11.13 3.78 32.06
CA ALA A 160 11.12 2.82 30.96
C ALA A 160 9.76 2.73 30.21
N PRO A 161 8.60 2.62 30.88
CA PRO A 161 7.30 2.65 30.21
C PRO A 161 6.99 3.99 29.53
N ILE A 162 7.38 5.12 30.13
CA ILE A 162 7.17 6.45 29.54
C ILE A 162 7.96 6.59 28.23
N ILE A 163 9.23 6.15 28.25
CA ILE A 163 10.08 6.12 27.05
C ILE A 163 9.46 5.21 25.99
N MET A 164 9.02 4.01 26.36
CA MET A 164 8.40 3.05 25.44
C MET A 164 7.08 3.59 24.85
N MET A 165 6.24 4.26 25.63
CA MET A 165 5.01 4.90 25.15
C MET A 165 5.32 6.04 24.16
N SER A 166 6.34 6.86 24.45
CA SER A 166 6.75 7.93 23.55
C SER A 166 7.36 7.38 22.25
N GLN A 167 8.16 6.31 22.33
CA GLN A 167 8.73 5.60 21.19
C GLN A 167 7.66 4.96 20.30
N ASN A 168 6.74 4.16 20.85
CA ASN A 168 5.66 3.53 20.09
C ASN A 168 4.83 4.56 19.31
N ARG A 169 4.57 5.72 19.92
CA ARG A 169 3.83 6.80 19.25
C ARG A 169 4.66 7.49 18.16
N GLN A 170 5.97 7.64 18.36
CA GLN A 170 6.88 8.16 17.34
C GLN A 170 6.98 7.20 16.14
N GLU A 171 7.07 5.89 16.38
CA GLU A 171 7.07 4.85 15.34
C GLU A 171 5.77 4.86 14.52
N VAL A 172 4.61 5.02 15.17
CA VAL A 172 3.33 5.14 14.45
C VAL A 172 3.33 6.36 13.54
N LYS A 173 3.83 7.52 14.02
CA LYS A 173 3.95 8.72 13.18
C LYS A 173 4.90 8.51 12.00
N ASP A 174 6.04 7.86 12.24
CA ASP A 174 7.04 7.61 11.21
C ASP A 174 6.54 6.59 10.18
N ARG A 175 5.76 5.59 10.59
CA ARG A 175 5.05 4.67 9.68
C ARG A 175 4.06 5.39 8.78
N ILE A 176 3.23 6.27 9.36
CA ILE A 176 2.25 7.06 8.59
C ILE A 176 2.96 7.98 7.58
N ARG A 177 4.06 8.63 7.98
CA ARG A 177 4.89 9.44 7.08
C ARG A 177 5.44 8.60 5.93
N ALA A 178 6.01 7.43 6.22
CA ALA A 178 6.54 6.55 5.19
C ALA A 178 5.47 6.07 4.19
N GLU A 179 4.25 5.77 4.68
CA GLU A 179 3.13 5.40 3.80
C GLU A 179 2.70 6.57 2.90
N ASN A 180 2.66 7.79 3.44
CA ASN A 180 2.36 8.99 2.66
C ASN A 180 3.44 9.27 1.61
N ASP A 181 4.72 9.19 1.98
CA ASP A 181 5.84 9.38 1.07
C ASP A 181 5.79 8.35 -0.08
N TYR A 182 5.44 7.10 0.22
CA TYR A 182 5.23 6.06 -0.78
C TYR A 182 4.09 6.41 -1.76
N LYS A 183 2.94 6.87 -1.24
CA LYS A 183 1.80 7.29 -2.08
C LYS A 183 2.16 8.47 -2.98
N VAL A 184 2.89 9.45 -2.46
CA VAL A 184 3.38 10.60 -3.25
C VAL A 184 4.31 10.13 -4.36
N ASN A 185 5.25 9.22 -4.06
CA ASN A 185 6.17 8.68 -5.06
C ASN A 185 5.43 7.94 -6.18
N LEU A 186 4.46 7.08 -5.83
CA LEU A 186 3.63 6.37 -6.80
C LEU A 186 2.84 7.34 -7.68
N LYS A 187 2.26 8.39 -7.09
CA LYS A 187 1.56 9.45 -7.85
C LYS A 187 2.50 10.13 -8.84
N SER A 188 3.70 10.51 -8.40
CA SER A 188 4.72 11.09 -9.28
C SER A 188 5.10 10.14 -10.42
N GLU A 189 5.25 8.84 -10.17
CA GLU A 189 5.54 7.86 -11.21
C GLU A 189 4.44 7.80 -12.28
N ILE A 190 3.16 7.75 -11.86
CA ILE A 190 2.00 7.74 -12.76
C ILE A 190 1.93 9.03 -13.58
N GLU A 191 2.14 10.18 -12.95
CA GLU A 191 2.16 11.48 -13.63
C GLU A 191 3.27 11.54 -14.70
N ILE A 192 4.49 11.05 -14.38
CA ILE A 192 5.60 10.98 -15.33
C ILE A 192 5.29 10.04 -16.50
N ARG A 193 4.68 8.88 -16.25
CA ARG A 193 4.27 7.94 -17.32
C ARG A 193 3.21 8.59 -18.22
N THR A 194 2.22 9.24 -17.63
CA THR A 194 1.17 9.96 -18.38
C THR A 194 1.75 11.09 -19.23
N LEU A 195 2.74 11.81 -18.71
CA LEU A 195 3.46 12.83 -19.49
C LEU A 195 4.23 12.21 -20.65
N HIS A 196 4.90 11.06 -20.46
CA HIS A 196 5.57 10.35 -21.55
C HIS A 196 4.59 9.96 -22.66
N GLU A 197 3.44 9.37 -22.33
CA GLU A 197 2.43 8.99 -23.31
C GLU A 197 1.92 10.19 -24.13
N LYS A 198 1.70 11.33 -23.47
CA LYS A 198 1.32 12.58 -24.15
C LYS A 198 2.43 13.09 -25.06
N VAL A 199 3.68 13.04 -24.63
CA VAL A 199 4.85 13.44 -25.44
C VAL A 199 4.95 12.54 -26.67
N ASP A 200 4.85 11.22 -26.51
CA ASP A 200 4.89 10.27 -27.62
C ASP A 200 3.77 10.53 -28.63
N HIS A 201 2.54 10.76 -28.16
CA HIS A 201 1.42 11.11 -29.02
C HIS A 201 1.69 12.40 -29.83
N LEU A 202 2.24 13.44 -29.19
CA LEU A 202 2.60 14.68 -29.87
C LEU A 202 3.72 14.46 -30.90
N LEU A 203 4.74 13.65 -30.57
CA LEU A 203 5.83 13.34 -31.49
C LEU A 203 5.32 12.59 -32.73
N LEU A 204 4.41 11.62 -32.57
CA LEU A 204 3.80 10.89 -33.68
C LEU A 204 2.99 11.81 -34.61
N ASP A 205 2.22 12.75 -34.05
CA ASP A 205 1.49 13.75 -34.85
C ASP A 205 2.46 14.65 -35.65
N GLN A 206 3.54 15.12 -35.02
CA GLN A 206 4.56 15.94 -35.68
C GLN A 206 5.28 15.15 -36.80
N TRP A 207 5.60 13.89 -36.57
CA TRP A 207 6.20 13.01 -37.58
C TRP A 207 5.29 12.83 -38.79
N SER A 208 3.99 12.59 -38.56
CA SER A 208 2.99 12.49 -39.63
C SER A 208 2.94 13.77 -40.48
N LYS A 209 2.99 14.94 -39.84
CA LYS A 209 3.05 16.24 -40.53
C LYS A 209 4.31 16.39 -41.38
N MET A 210 5.48 16.03 -40.85
CA MET A 210 6.73 16.07 -41.62
C MET A 210 6.71 15.13 -42.83
N MET A 211 6.18 13.91 -42.67
CA MET A 211 6.05 12.96 -43.78
C MET A 211 5.16 13.47 -44.90
N LYS A 212 4.05 14.16 -44.58
CA LYS A 212 3.19 14.80 -45.59
C LYS A 212 3.94 15.89 -46.36
N ILE A 213 4.73 16.72 -45.68
CA ILE A 213 5.54 17.76 -46.33
C ILE A 213 6.57 17.12 -47.27
N GLN A 214 7.27 16.06 -46.83
CA GLN A 214 8.21 15.34 -47.68
C GLN A 214 7.54 14.71 -48.91
N ALA A 215 6.35 14.13 -48.75
CA ALA A 215 5.59 13.55 -49.85
C ALA A 215 5.25 14.62 -50.92
N ILE A 216 4.77 15.80 -50.48
CA ILE A 216 4.49 16.93 -51.36
C ILE A 216 5.77 17.41 -52.07
N GLN A 217 6.90 17.49 -51.37
CA GLN A 217 8.18 17.86 -51.98
C GLN A 217 8.59 16.89 -53.08
N ILE A 218 8.43 15.58 -52.87
CA ILE A 218 8.72 14.55 -53.88
C ILE A 218 7.79 14.67 -55.09
N GLU A 219 6.50 14.94 -54.86
CA GLU A 219 5.51 15.16 -55.91
C GLU A 219 5.89 16.35 -56.80
N ILE A 220 6.22 17.50 -56.19
CA ILE A 220 6.68 18.70 -56.90
C ILE A 220 7.96 18.42 -57.69
N LEU A 221 8.94 17.72 -57.09
CA LEU A 221 10.17 17.33 -57.78
C LEU A 221 9.89 16.43 -58.99
N ASN A 222 8.97 15.48 -58.87
CA ASN A 222 8.56 14.63 -59.98
C ASN A 222 7.87 15.41 -61.10
N GLU A 223 7.03 16.39 -60.77
CA GLU A 223 6.35 17.25 -61.74
C GLU A 223 7.36 18.14 -62.49
N ILE A 224 8.28 18.77 -61.77
CA ILE A 224 9.38 19.55 -62.38
C ILE A 224 10.22 18.66 -63.30
N ARG A 225 10.60 17.47 -62.84
CA ARG A 225 11.33 16.49 -63.66
C ARG A 225 10.57 16.10 -64.92
N SER A 226 9.24 15.95 -64.85
CA SER A 226 8.42 15.64 -66.04
C SER A 226 8.31 16.80 -67.03
N LYS A 227 8.39 18.05 -66.58
CA LYS A 227 8.36 19.24 -67.46
C LYS A 227 9.71 19.55 -68.13
N ILE A 228 10.81 19.04 -67.58
CA ILE A 228 12.16 19.21 -68.12
C ILE A 228 12.49 18.15 -69.19
N LYS A 229 11.73 17.06 -69.26
CA LYS A 229 11.85 16.01 -70.27
C LYS A 229 10.95 16.28 -71.48
#